data_AF-A0A3N9RU70-F1
#
_entry.id   AF-A0A3N9RU70-F1
#
_cell.length_a   1.000
_cell.length_b   1.000
_cell.length_c   1.000
_cell.angle_alpha   90.00
_cell.angle_beta   90.00
_cell.angle_gamma   90.00
#
_symmetry.space_group_name_H-M   'P 1'
#
loop_
_entity.id
_entity.type
_entity.pdbx_description
1 polymer ?
#
loop_
_entity_poly.entity_id
_entity_poly.type
_entity_poly.pdbx_seq_one_letter_code
_entity_poly.pdbx_strand_id
1 'polypeptide(L)'
;MAPAYRIDASAQQIAKDLGADIDGDVWQGGMVEPGGYAPVIVTTREKGRHLVPRQWGVPPPPRGEHLIPFVRNLDSPFWIGTLRHTQFRCLVPMTHYRQGDSWFTDPAAPLLAVAGIWRDSEIPSFAILTSGTPAPLPVILRPETYDVWLRADIKIARLLIEESLR
;
A
#
# COMPACT_ATOMS: atom_id res chain seq x y z
N MET A 1 7.50 19.53 -2.48
CA MET A 1 7.15 18.97 -1.15
C MET A 1 7.45 17.48 -1.16
N ALA A 2 7.99 16.92 -0.08
CA ALA A 2 8.20 15.47 0.01
C ALA A 2 6.84 14.74 -0.01
N PRO A 3 6.76 13.53 -0.60
CA PRO A 3 5.51 12.77 -0.56
C PRO A 3 5.21 12.34 0.87
N ALA A 4 3.94 12.37 1.24
CA ALA A 4 3.46 11.95 2.56
C ALA A 4 2.02 11.42 2.45
N TYR A 5 1.65 10.54 3.36
CA TYR A 5 0.26 10.15 3.60
C TYR A 5 -0.02 10.09 5.10
N ARG A 6 -1.29 9.94 5.50
CA ARG A 6 -1.65 9.78 6.92
C ARG A 6 -2.50 8.55 7.13
N ILE A 7 -2.38 8.00 8.33
CA ILE A 7 -3.27 7.01 8.89
C ILE A 7 -3.72 7.55 10.24
N ASP A 8 -4.84 8.25 10.29
CA ASP A 8 -5.41 8.77 11.55
C ASP A 8 -6.38 7.76 12.17
N ALA A 9 -5.90 6.52 12.32
CA ALA A 9 -6.62 5.39 12.89
C ALA A 9 -5.61 4.50 13.64
N SER A 10 -6.04 3.89 14.75
CA SER A 10 -5.22 2.94 15.50
C SER A 10 -5.15 1.60 14.77
N ALA A 11 -4.16 0.77 15.12
CA ALA A 11 -4.04 -0.60 14.62
C ALA A 11 -5.34 -1.42 14.83
N GLN A 12 -6.01 -1.23 15.96
CA GLN A 12 -7.29 -1.88 16.25
C GLN A 12 -8.41 -1.43 15.30
N GLN A 13 -8.49 -0.13 14.99
CA GLN A 13 -9.48 0.40 14.07
C GLN A 13 -9.21 -0.07 12.64
N ILE A 14 -7.94 -0.09 12.22
CA ILE A 14 -7.50 -0.61 10.92
C ILE A 14 -7.88 -2.08 10.77
N ALA A 15 -7.53 -2.91 11.77
CA ALA A 15 -7.82 -4.34 11.78
C ALA A 15 -9.34 -4.60 11.63
N LYS A 16 -10.15 -3.87 12.41
CA LYS A 16 -11.61 -3.96 12.35
C LYS A 16 -12.17 -3.57 10.99
N ASP A 17 -11.82 -2.40 10.47
CA ASP A 17 -12.48 -1.81 9.30
C ASP A 17 -12.01 -2.44 7.99
N LEU A 18 -10.77 -2.93 7.93
CA LEU A 18 -10.22 -3.58 6.74
C LEU A 18 -10.24 -5.12 6.82
N GLY A 19 -10.75 -5.69 7.92
CA GLY A 19 -10.96 -7.13 8.08
C GLY A 19 -9.65 -7.93 8.17
N ALA A 20 -8.79 -7.53 9.10
CA ALA A 20 -7.50 -8.16 9.37
C ALA A 20 -7.32 -8.42 10.88
N ASP A 21 -6.41 -9.33 11.22
CA ASP A 21 -5.90 -9.48 12.58
C ASP A 21 -4.91 -8.35 12.90
N ILE A 22 -4.99 -7.80 14.13
CA ILE A 22 -4.06 -6.77 14.61
C ILE A 22 -2.62 -7.31 14.76
N ASP A 23 -2.44 -8.61 14.98
CA ASP A 23 -1.15 -9.32 15.14
C ASP A 23 -0.14 -8.60 16.06
N GLY A 24 -0.65 -7.95 17.10
CA GLY A 24 0.16 -7.23 18.09
C GLY A 24 0.69 -5.86 17.64
N ASP A 25 0.27 -5.35 16.47
CA ASP A 25 0.66 -4.02 16.00
C ASP A 25 0.15 -2.93 16.97
N VAL A 26 1.02 -1.94 17.24
CA VAL A 26 0.81 -0.90 18.26
C VAL A 26 0.57 0.49 17.65
N TRP A 27 0.36 0.59 16.33
CA TRP A 27 0.14 1.86 15.64
C TRP A 27 -0.99 2.68 16.28
N GLN A 28 -0.72 3.95 16.55
CA GLN A 28 -1.68 4.88 17.19
C GLN A 28 -2.21 5.95 16.25
N GLY A 29 -1.73 5.97 15.00
CA GLY A 29 -2.05 6.99 14.02
C GLY A 29 -0.95 8.02 13.81
N GLY A 30 -0.98 8.69 12.66
CA GLY A 30 -0.06 9.78 12.35
C GLY A 30 0.27 9.94 10.87
N MET A 31 1.23 10.82 10.61
CA MET A 31 1.80 11.05 9.29
C MET A 31 2.88 10.01 8.99
N VAL A 32 2.91 9.56 7.73
CA VAL A 32 3.90 8.62 7.21
C VAL A 32 4.66 9.32 6.09
N GLU A 33 5.98 9.39 6.24
CA GLU A 33 6.93 9.93 5.27
C GLU A 33 7.84 8.79 4.76
N PRO A 34 8.46 8.91 3.57
CA PRO A 34 9.43 7.91 3.10
C PRO A 34 10.52 7.67 4.13
N GLY A 35 10.78 6.40 4.45
CA GLY A 35 11.67 5.98 5.53
C GLY A 35 10.98 5.80 6.89
N GLY A 36 9.76 6.29 7.07
CA GLY A 36 8.92 6.04 8.24
C GLY A 36 8.26 4.66 8.20
N TYR A 37 7.91 4.13 9.38
CA TYR A 37 7.18 2.87 9.50
C TYR A 37 5.68 3.11 9.51
N ALA A 38 4.92 2.16 8.96
CA ALA A 38 3.47 2.12 9.03
C ALA A 38 2.96 0.67 8.98
N PRO A 39 1.78 0.38 9.54
CA PRO A 39 1.14 -0.91 9.37
C PRO A 39 0.69 -1.10 7.93
N VAL A 40 0.96 -2.27 7.36
CA VAL A 40 0.32 -2.75 6.14
C VAL A 40 -0.36 -4.09 6.41
N ILE A 41 -1.41 -4.41 5.65
CA ILE A 41 -2.10 -5.68 5.78
C ILE A 41 -1.57 -6.65 4.74
N VAL A 42 -0.93 -7.71 5.19
CA VAL A 42 -0.44 -8.83 4.34
C VAL A 42 -1.34 -10.04 4.51
N THR A 43 -1.19 -11.05 3.64
CA THR A 43 -1.94 -12.31 3.75
C THR A 43 -0.98 -13.50 3.74
N THR A 44 -1.09 -14.37 4.73
CA THR A 44 -0.41 -15.68 4.74
C THR A 44 -1.43 -16.81 4.80
N ARG A 45 -0.99 -18.03 4.47
CA ARG A 45 -1.84 -19.23 4.58
C ARG A 45 -2.21 -19.56 6.03
N GLU A 46 -1.32 -19.24 6.97
CA GLU A 46 -1.45 -19.60 8.39
C GLU A 46 -2.31 -18.61 9.17
N LYS A 47 -2.09 -17.29 8.98
CA LYS A 47 -2.76 -16.23 9.75
C LYS A 47 -3.89 -15.52 9.00
N GLY A 48 -4.05 -15.77 7.69
CA GLY A 48 -4.92 -14.95 6.87
C GLY A 48 -4.41 -13.50 6.78
N ARG A 49 -5.35 -12.54 6.70
CA ARG A 49 -5.02 -11.10 6.65
C ARG A 49 -4.62 -10.60 8.04
N HIS A 50 -3.44 -9.99 8.14
CA HIS A 50 -2.94 -9.44 9.40
C HIS A 50 -2.05 -8.21 9.18
N LEU A 51 -1.97 -7.36 10.19
CA LEU A 51 -1.13 -6.17 10.20
C LEU A 51 0.33 -6.54 10.44
N VAL A 52 1.23 -5.91 9.69
CA VAL A 52 2.67 -5.96 9.94
C VAL A 52 3.29 -4.58 9.74
N PRO A 53 4.18 -4.11 10.65
CA PRO A 53 4.87 -2.85 10.48
C PRO A 53 5.95 -2.96 9.41
N ARG A 54 5.97 -2.02 8.46
CA ARG A 54 6.99 -1.95 7.40
C ARG A 54 7.41 -0.51 7.12
N GLN A 55 8.65 -0.33 6.68
CA GLN A 55 9.15 0.97 6.24
C GLN A 55 8.54 1.35 4.89
N TRP A 56 8.03 2.57 4.77
CA TRP A 56 7.54 3.08 3.50
C TRP A 56 8.70 3.53 2.62
N GLY A 57 8.86 2.88 1.46
CA GLY A 57 9.98 3.09 0.57
C GLY A 57 10.85 1.85 0.49
N VAL A 58 10.86 1.22 -0.68
CA VAL A 58 11.70 0.05 -0.94
C VAL A 58 13.12 0.52 -1.28
N PRO A 59 14.18 -0.16 -0.78
CA PRO A 59 15.55 0.14 -1.17
C PRO A 59 15.73 0.14 -2.69
N PRO A 60 16.48 1.10 -3.24
CA PRO A 60 16.70 1.17 -4.69
C PRO A 60 17.53 -0.02 -5.18
N PRO A 61 17.52 -0.30 -6.51
CA PRO A 61 18.53 -1.17 -7.10
C PRO A 61 19.94 -0.61 -6.84
N PRO A 62 21.03 -1.41 -7.00
CA PRO A 62 22.39 -1.06 -6.56
C PRO A 62 22.97 0.29 -7.03
N ARG A 63 22.39 0.93 -8.05
CA ARG A 63 22.82 2.24 -8.58
C ARG A 63 21.86 3.39 -8.24
N GLY A 64 20.79 3.15 -7.49
CA GLY A 64 19.87 4.20 -7.06
C GLY A 64 20.23 4.72 -5.67
N GLU A 65 19.89 5.98 -5.42
CA GLU A 65 20.30 6.71 -4.21
C GLU A 65 19.16 6.90 -3.20
N HIS A 66 17.90 6.72 -3.63
CA HIS A 66 16.73 7.05 -2.82
C HIS A 66 15.78 5.87 -2.69
N LEU A 67 15.11 5.79 -1.52
CA LEU A 67 13.98 4.89 -1.31
C LEU A 67 12.91 5.12 -2.38
N ILE A 68 12.25 4.04 -2.79
CA ILE A 68 11.22 4.07 -3.82
C ILE A 68 9.85 3.82 -3.17
N PRO A 69 9.11 4.89 -2.79
CA PRO A 69 7.83 4.78 -2.06
C PRO A 69 6.63 4.42 -2.95
N PHE A 70 6.77 4.55 -4.27
CA PHE A 70 5.68 4.36 -5.23
C PHE A 70 6.07 3.41 -6.36
N VAL A 71 5.10 2.61 -6.79
CA VAL A 71 5.17 1.78 -8.00
C VAL A 71 4.33 2.47 -9.08
N ARG A 72 5.00 3.11 -10.05
CA ARG A 72 4.33 3.84 -11.15
C ARG A 72 4.29 3.07 -12.46
N ASN A 73 5.29 2.22 -12.70
CA ASN A 73 5.39 1.40 -13.91
C ASN A 73 5.37 -0.08 -13.51
N LEU A 74 4.23 -0.73 -13.74
CA LEU A 74 4.00 -2.13 -13.41
C LEU A 74 4.80 -3.09 -14.30
N ASP A 75 5.23 -2.64 -15.47
CA ASP A 75 6.04 -3.41 -16.41
C ASP A 75 7.55 -3.28 -16.16
N SER A 76 7.93 -2.47 -15.16
CA SER A 76 9.33 -2.35 -14.74
C SER A 76 9.90 -3.72 -14.33
N PRO A 77 11.04 -4.15 -14.88
CA PRO A 77 11.72 -5.38 -14.45
C PRO A 77 12.02 -5.40 -12.95
N PHE A 78 12.21 -4.21 -12.36
CA PHE A 78 12.41 -4.08 -10.92
C PHE A 78 11.20 -4.55 -10.13
N TRP A 79 9.97 -4.34 -10.61
CA TRP A 79 8.73 -4.65 -9.87
C TRP A 79 8.02 -5.92 -10.31
N ILE A 80 8.22 -6.34 -11.55
CA ILE A 80 7.36 -7.33 -12.19
C ILE A 80 7.38 -8.69 -11.49
N GLY A 81 8.50 -9.08 -10.88
CA GLY A 81 8.59 -10.27 -10.03
C GLY A 81 7.75 -10.13 -8.76
N THR A 82 7.90 -9.03 -8.03
CA THR A 82 7.13 -8.75 -6.80
C THR A 82 5.63 -8.69 -7.08
N LEU A 83 5.23 -8.02 -8.17
CA LEU A 83 3.82 -7.93 -8.58
C LEU A 83 3.22 -9.29 -8.94
N ARG A 84 3.98 -10.17 -9.60
CA ARG A 84 3.49 -11.52 -9.97
C ARG A 84 3.24 -12.43 -8.77
N HIS A 85 4.05 -12.33 -7.71
CA HIS A 85 3.89 -13.17 -6.53
C HIS A 85 2.93 -12.52 -5.53
N THR A 86 1.72 -13.08 -5.44
CA THR A 86 0.63 -12.59 -4.59
C THR A 86 1.01 -12.40 -3.13
N GLN A 87 1.88 -13.26 -2.60
CA GLN A 87 2.39 -13.15 -1.24
C GLN A 87 3.08 -11.80 -0.94
N PHE A 88 3.63 -11.11 -1.95
CA PHE A 88 4.28 -9.82 -1.79
C PHE A 88 3.34 -8.62 -2.02
N ARG A 89 2.04 -8.86 -2.07
CA ARG A 89 1.02 -7.80 -2.15
C ARG A 89 0.46 -7.51 -0.76
N CYS A 90 0.09 -6.26 -0.52
CA CYS A 90 -0.54 -5.81 0.71
C CYS A 90 -1.66 -4.80 0.43
N LEU A 91 -2.50 -4.58 1.43
CA LEU A 91 -3.34 -3.38 1.54
C LEU A 91 -2.60 -2.36 2.40
N VAL A 92 -2.53 -1.12 1.95
CA VAL A 92 -1.95 0.00 2.69
C VAL A 92 -3.10 0.83 3.25
N PRO A 93 -3.34 0.83 4.58
CA PRO A 93 -4.34 1.68 5.20
C PRO A 93 -3.98 3.16 5.01
N MET A 94 -4.98 3.99 4.75
CA MET A 94 -4.77 5.42 4.49
C MET A 94 -6.03 6.23 4.82
N THR A 95 -5.90 7.29 5.61
CA THR A 95 -7.00 8.24 5.86
C THR A 95 -6.87 9.50 5.01
N HIS A 96 -5.64 9.89 4.69
CA HIS A 96 -5.35 11.06 3.85
C HIS A 96 -4.17 10.80 2.93
N TYR A 97 -4.22 11.38 1.73
CA TYR A 97 -3.07 11.45 0.81
C TYR A 97 -2.95 12.79 0.13
N ARG A 98 -1.75 13.08 -0.39
CA ARG A 98 -1.49 14.28 -1.17
C ARG A 98 -2.05 14.17 -2.58
N GLN A 99 -2.83 15.17 -2.98
CA GLN A 99 -3.27 15.41 -4.35
C GLN A 99 -2.77 16.79 -4.76
N GLY A 100 -1.63 16.83 -5.46
CA GLY A 100 -0.87 18.07 -5.66
C GLY A 100 -0.41 18.64 -4.31
N ASP A 101 -0.72 19.90 -4.05
CA ASP A 101 -0.39 20.57 -2.77
C ASP A 101 -1.48 20.39 -1.70
N SER A 102 -2.63 19.81 -2.04
CA SER A 102 -3.77 19.60 -1.13
C SER A 102 -3.77 18.21 -0.50
N TRP A 103 -4.46 18.08 0.63
CA TRP A 103 -4.79 16.79 1.25
C TRP A 103 -6.18 16.35 0.79
N PHE A 104 -6.28 15.13 0.29
CA PHE A 104 -7.56 14.48 0.04
C PHE A 104 -7.99 13.68 1.27
N THR A 105 -9.30 13.68 1.54
CA THR A 105 -9.99 12.80 2.50
C THR A 105 -11.32 12.39 1.88
N ASP A 106 -11.76 11.15 2.14
CA ASP A 106 -13.08 10.70 1.76
C ASP A 106 -13.99 10.66 3.01
N PRO A 107 -14.99 11.54 3.13
CA PRO A 107 -15.88 11.55 4.28
C PRO A 107 -16.81 10.32 4.34
N ALA A 108 -17.04 9.63 3.22
CA ALA A 108 -17.83 8.40 3.17
C ALA A 108 -16.99 7.15 3.47
N ALA A 109 -15.68 7.21 3.22
CA ALA A 109 -14.72 6.14 3.49
C ALA A 109 -13.50 6.68 4.27
N PRO A 110 -13.65 6.97 5.58
CA PRO A 110 -12.61 7.64 6.37
C PRO A 110 -11.31 6.83 6.50
N LEU A 111 -11.36 5.52 6.23
CA LEU A 111 -10.19 4.65 6.10
C LEU A 111 -10.24 3.90 4.77
N LEU A 112 -9.29 4.24 3.90
CA LEU A 112 -9.09 3.64 2.58
C LEU A 112 -8.12 2.45 2.68
N ALA A 113 -8.33 1.47 1.81
CA ALA A 113 -7.33 0.45 1.51
C ALA A 113 -6.72 0.74 0.13
N VAL A 114 -5.41 0.93 0.09
CA VAL A 114 -4.67 1.21 -1.13
C VAL A 114 -3.87 -0.03 -1.54
N ALA A 115 -3.79 -0.30 -2.84
CA ALA A 115 -2.95 -1.38 -3.36
C ALA A 115 -1.48 -1.11 -3.05
N GLY A 116 -0.80 -2.06 -2.43
CA GLY A 116 0.64 -1.99 -2.16
C GLY A 116 1.37 -3.30 -2.44
N ILE A 117 2.69 -3.20 -2.53
CA ILE A 117 3.58 -4.35 -2.51
C ILE A 117 4.61 -4.20 -1.40
N TRP A 118 5.15 -5.31 -0.92
CA TRP A 118 6.16 -5.34 0.13
C TRP A 118 7.35 -6.22 -0.24
N ARG A 119 8.48 -6.00 0.44
CA ARG A 119 9.69 -6.81 0.35
C ARG A 119 10.33 -7.00 1.72
N ASP A 120 10.89 -8.19 1.92
CA ASP A 120 11.83 -8.46 3.00
C ASP A 120 13.25 -8.21 2.49
N SER A 121 13.60 -6.93 2.39
CA SER A 121 15.00 -6.48 2.31
C SER A 121 15.61 -6.43 3.71
N GLU A 122 16.86 -5.96 3.84
CA GLU A 122 17.50 -5.71 5.13
C GLU A 122 16.59 -4.95 6.11
N ILE A 123 15.88 -3.94 5.59
CA ILE A 123 14.73 -3.33 6.27
C ILE A 123 13.45 -3.81 5.58
N PRO A 124 12.51 -4.49 6.29
CA PRO A 124 11.20 -4.84 5.75
C PRO A 124 10.46 -3.59 5.26
N SER A 125 10.17 -3.54 3.97
CA SER A 125 9.70 -2.31 3.30
C SER A 125 8.49 -2.54 2.42
N PHE A 126 7.78 -1.46 2.07
CA PHE A 126 6.66 -1.49 1.14
C PHE A 126 6.63 -0.26 0.22
N ALA A 127 5.88 -0.38 -0.88
CA ALA A 127 5.62 0.69 -1.83
C ALA A 127 4.15 0.70 -2.27
N ILE A 128 3.65 1.89 -2.60
CA ILE A 128 2.24 2.14 -2.94
C ILE A 128 2.02 2.10 -4.46
N LEU A 129 0.99 1.34 -4.86
CA LEU A 129 0.22 1.42 -6.10
C LEU A 129 -0.13 2.87 -6.46
N THR A 130 0.45 3.47 -7.51
CA THR A 130 -0.13 4.70 -8.09
C THR A 130 -0.43 4.58 -9.57
N SER A 131 -1.49 5.25 -9.99
CA SER A 131 -1.99 5.27 -11.37
C SER A 131 -2.33 6.70 -11.80
N GLY A 132 -2.36 6.94 -13.10
CA GLY A 132 -2.75 8.21 -13.69
C GLY A 132 -1.56 9.12 -14.03
N THR A 133 -1.77 9.99 -15.02
CA THR A 133 -0.79 10.98 -15.47
C THR A 133 -1.53 12.28 -15.81
N PRO A 134 -0.98 13.47 -15.51
CA PRO A 134 0.39 13.74 -15.03
C PRO A 134 0.58 13.67 -13.50
N ALA A 135 -0.49 13.61 -12.72
CA ALA A 135 -0.46 13.57 -11.25
C ALA A 135 -0.95 12.20 -10.73
N PRO A 136 -0.05 11.22 -10.54
CA PRO A 136 -0.44 9.87 -10.16
C PRO A 136 -1.02 9.84 -8.74
N LEU A 137 -2.16 9.16 -8.59
CA LEU A 137 -2.87 9.01 -7.31
C LEU A 137 -2.76 7.57 -6.80
N PRO A 138 -2.92 7.32 -5.49
CA PRO A 138 -2.99 5.98 -4.94
C PRO A 138 -4.10 5.14 -5.61
N VAL A 139 -3.82 3.88 -5.90
CA VAL A 139 -4.83 2.93 -6.38
C VAL A 139 -5.67 2.47 -5.20
N ILE A 140 -6.83 3.11 -5.00
CA ILE A 140 -7.78 2.79 -3.94
C ILE A 140 -8.56 1.52 -4.32
N LEU A 141 -8.66 0.58 -3.39
CA LEU A 141 -9.38 -0.68 -3.54
C LEU A 141 -10.72 -0.63 -2.81
N ARG A 142 -11.72 -1.31 -3.38
CA ARG A 142 -13.02 -1.51 -2.74
C ARG A 142 -12.99 -2.80 -1.91
N PRO A 143 -13.79 -2.92 -0.83
CA PRO A 143 -13.80 -4.12 0.02
C PRO A 143 -13.96 -5.43 -0.76
N GLU A 144 -14.81 -5.45 -1.79
CA GLU A 144 -15.06 -6.60 -2.64
C GLU A 144 -13.87 -6.97 -3.56
N THR A 145 -12.90 -6.08 -3.74
CA THR A 145 -11.72 -6.31 -4.61
C THR A 145 -10.43 -6.60 -3.84
N TYR A 146 -10.47 -6.62 -2.51
CA TYR A 146 -9.29 -6.91 -1.68
C TYR A 146 -8.68 -8.27 -2.00
N ASP A 147 -9.49 -9.33 -2.06
CA ASP A 147 -8.99 -10.68 -2.38
C ASP A 147 -8.53 -10.80 -3.83
N VAL A 148 -9.12 -10.04 -4.75
CA VAL A 148 -8.64 -9.97 -6.14
C VAL A 148 -7.22 -9.41 -6.16
N TRP A 149 -6.98 -8.30 -5.47
CA TRP A 149 -5.63 -7.74 -5.35
C TRP A 149 -4.67 -8.71 -4.64
N LEU A 150 -5.05 -9.24 -3.49
CA LEU A 150 -4.17 -10.04 -2.63
C LEU A 150 -3.90 -11.46 -3.15
N ARG A 151 -4.77 -12.03 -4.00
CA ARG A 151 -4.72 -13.47 -4.32
C ARG A 151 -4.84 -13.80 -5.80
N ALA A 152 -5.41 -12.94 -6.63
CA ALA A 152 -5.59 -13.25 -8.05
C ALA A 152 -4.27 -13.14 -8.83
N ASP A 153 -4.22 -13.80 -9.99
CA ASP A 153 -3.16 -13.60 -10.96
C ASP A 153 -3.02 -12.11 -11.33
N ILE A 154 -1.80 -11.68 -11.64
CA ILE A 154 -1.51 -10.27 -11.94
C ILE A 154 -2.34 -9.73 -13.12
N LYS A 155 -2.72 -10.56 -14.10
CA LYS A 155 -3.56 -10.11 -15.22
C LYS A 155 -4.94 -9.64 -14.76
N ILE A 156 -5.54 -10.35 -13.79
CA ILE A 156 -6.83 -9.98 -13.21
C ILE A 156 -6.66 -8.77 -12.28
N ALA A 157 -5.64 -8.79 -11.43
CA ALA A 157 -5.38 -7.71 -10.48
C ALA A 157 -5.11 -6.35 -11.15
N ARG A 158 -4.52 -6.34 -12.36
CA ARG A 158 -4.28 -5.11 -13.14
C ARG A 158 -5.57 -4.41 -13.59
N LEU A 159 -6.68 -5.14 -13.75
CA LEU A 159 -7.98 -4.53 -14.10
C LEU A 159 -8.44 -3.53 -13.03
N LEU A 160 -8.13 -3.80 -11.75
CA LEU A 160 -8.44 -2.87 -10.65
C LEU A 160 -7.69 -1.54 -10.78
N ILE A 161 -6.50 -1.59 -11.35
CA ILE A 161 -5.65 -0.40 -11.56
C ILE A 161 -6.19 0.41 -12.74
N GLU A 162 -6.66 -0.26 -13.79
CA GLU A 162 -7.25 0.39 -14.96
C GLU A 162 -8.62 1.01 -14.65
N GLU A 163 -9.42 0.38 -13.79
CA GLU A 163 -10.66 0.96 -13.27
C GLU A 163 -10.41 2.22 -12.45
N SER A 164 -9.31 2.28 -11.67
CA SER A 164 -8.95 3.48 -10.90
C SER A 164 -8.61 4.72 -11.75
N LEU A 165 -8.43 4.55 -13.07
CA LEU A 165 -8.14 5.62 -14.01
C LEU A 165 -9.41 6.26 -14.62
N ARG A 166 -10.59 5.67 -14.41
CA ARG A 166 -11.88 6.12 -14.96
C ARG A 166 -12.64 6.96 -13.95
#